data_AF-A0AAU1PEN1-F1
#
_entry.id   AF-A0AAU1PEN1-F1
#
_cell.length_a   1.000
_cell.length_b   1.000
_cell.length_c   1.000
_cell.angle_alpha   90.00
_cell.angle_beta   90.00
_cell.angle_gamma   90.00
#
_symmetry.space_group_name_H-M   'P 1'
#
loop_
_entity.id
_entity.type
_entity.pdbx_description
1 polymer ?
#
loop_
_entity_poly.entity_id
_entity_poly.type
_entity_poly.pdbx_seq_one_letter_code
_entity_poly.pdbx_strand_id
1 'polypeptide(L)'
;MSGYEDSVPAYLTIRVTAQDSPIAAFADQEAWLARDLYPHLMGVGVGEFFHAREHETGGWELSEFGENRPQAARDSLGSHFRWRAKEAEDAGQEKARRAWAAAALRMDRAVVDDIRVQGERFRIVRASHFIRMGSAGPEPPRPSDPDPGEVGEAHLLASRTKGFLVDPFTGTGLSEGILKLDLVQFVGAVPGAPEEIAEDARRAAVAYPGGVLLPAVFLVSERVDGRWKLHSPGSSFSTPQGARDSLAAWLRVMAPFTHDLPEDVCARYAEAADRFDAKRAHVLSVDGQRFRITRVERLMRIGPDGPEGPRPSDFDPDPPIEVQVRQLKEQGRWKEEDDDRPFEPDERTVKLRRLWEREHARRAALKQRGGNGGSSGNGRAGGIG
;
A
#
# COMPACT_ATOMS: atom_id res chain seq x y z
N MET A 1 -26.58 -29.58 -20.23
CA MET A 1 -26.67 -28.19 -20.74
C MET A 1 -25.25 -27.67 -20.95
N SER A 2 -24.58 -28.13 -22.02
CA SER A 2 -23.24 -27.71 -22.41
C SER A 2 -23.38 -26.93 -23.72
N GLY A 3 -23.13 -25.61 -23.71
CA GLY A 3 -23.30 -24.83 -24.94
C GLY A 3 -23.25 -23.31 -24.81
N TYR A 4 -22.71 -22.76 -23.72
CA TYR A 4 -22.15 -21.40 -23.77
C TYR A 4 -20.64 -21.60 -23.75
N GLU A 5 -20.03 -21.71 -24.92
CA GLU A 5 -18.60 -21.48 -25.03
C GLU A 5 -18.33 -20.07 -24.48
N ASP A 6 -17.36 -19.96 -23.58
CA ASP A 6 -16.96 -18.73 -22.88
C ASP A 6 -16.28 -17.78 -23.90
N SER A 7 -17.04 -17.32 -24.90
CA SER A 7 -16.56 -16.52 -26.03
C SER A 7 -16.34 -15.06 -25.67
N VAL A 8 -16.74 -14.67 -24.46
CA VAL A 8 -16.53 -13.32 -23.93
C VAL A 8 -15.14 -13.25 -23.33
N PRO A 9 -14.30 -12.28 -23.75
CA PRO A 9 -12.96 -12.11 -23.18
C PRO A 9 -13.00 -12.02 -21.66
N ALA A 10 -12.07 -12.68 -20.97
CA ALA A 10 -12.13 -12.81 -19.51
C ALA A 10 -12.16 -11.48 -18.75
N TYR A 11 -11.50 -10.44 -19.28
CA TYR A 11 -11.53 -9.10 -18.70
C TYR A 11 -12.92 -8.45 -18.76
N LEU A 12 -13.86 -8.94 -19.56
CA LEU A 12 -15.27 -8.49 -19.63
C LEU A 12 -16.22 -9.34 -18.79
N THR A 13 -15.72 -10.37 -18.10
CA THR A 13 -16.54 -11.33 -17.34
C THR A 13 -16.23 -11.25 -15.85
N ILE A 14 -17.27 -11.15 -15.02
CA ILE A 14 -17.15 -11.33 -13.57
C ILE A 14 -17.56 -12.76 -13.23
N ARG A 15 -16.58 -13.60 -12.88
CA ARG A 15 -16.81 -15.00 -12.50
C ARG A 15 -17.11 -15.08 -11.01
N VAL A 16 -18.35 -15.40 -10.68
CA VAL A 16 -18.75 -15.63 -9.29
C VAL A 16 -18.68 -17.12 -9.00
N THR A 17 -17.91 -17.50 -7.97
CA THR A 17 -17.72 -18.89 -7.54
C THR A 17 -18.22 -19.07 -6.12
N ALA A 18 -18.64 -20.29 -5.80
CA ALA A 18 -18.93 -20.65 -4.41
C ALA A 18 -17.68 -20.45 -3.54
N GLN A 19 -17.88 -20.08 -2.28
CA GLN A 19 -16.78 -19.89 -1.35
C GLN A 19 -16.31 -21.22 -0.80
N ASP A 20 -15.02 -21.52 -0.95
CA ASP A 20 -14.44 -22.82 -0.63
C ASP A 20 -14.10 -23.00 0.87
N SER A 21 -14.26 -21.94 1.68
CA SER A 21 -13.92 -21.93 3.11
C SER A 21 -14.95 -21.19 3.96
N PRO A 22 -15.24 -21.62 5.20
CA PRO A 22 -16.10 -20.90 6.12
C PRO A 22 -15.66 -19.46 6.39
N ILE A 23 -14.35 -19.20 6.42
CA ILE A 23 -13.80 -17.85 6.62
C ILE A 23 -14.09 -16.98 5.39
N ALA A 24 -13.96 -17.54 4.19
CA ALA A 24 -14.25 -16.83 2.94
C ALA A 24 -15.75 -16.53 2.80
N ALA A 25 -16.62 -17.48 3.16
CA ALA A 25 -18.06 -17.28 3.20
C ALA A 25 -18.48 -16.20 4.22
N PHE A 26 -17.85 -16.20 5.40
CA PHE A 26 -18.07 -15.16 6.41
C PHE A 26 -17.61 -13.78 5.91
N ALA A 27 -16.42 -13.69 5.30
CA ALA A 27 -15.91 -12.45 4.72
C ALA A 27 -16.83 -11.89 3.62
N ASP A 28 -17.41 -12.75 2.77
CA ASP A 28 -18.39 -12.34 1.75
C ASP A 28 -19.68 -11.80 2.39
N GLN A 29 -20.20 -12.46 3.43
CA GLN A 29 -21.35 -11.97 4.19
C GLN A 29 -21.06 -10.63 4.88
N GLU A 30 -19.89 -10.45 5.49
CA GLU A 30 -19.48 -9.17 6.09
C GLU A 30 -19.38 -8.08 5.03
N ALA A 31 -18.85 -8.39 3.83
CA ALA A 31 -18.80 -7.46 2.71
C ALA A 31 -20.20 -7.03 2.26
N TRP A 32 -21.17 -7.94 2.24
CA TRP A 32 -22.57 -7.61 1.96
C TRP A 32 -23.16 -6.65 2.99
N LEU A 33 -23.01 -6.95 4.29
CA LEU A 33 -23.54 -6.11 5.36
C LEU A 33 -22.86 -4.74 5.41
N ALA A 34 -21.56 -4.69 5.13
CA ALA A 34 -20.81 -3.44 5.06
C ALA A 34 -21.35 -2.49 3.98
N ARG A 35 -21.89 -3.03 2.87
CA ARG A 35 -22.51 -2.22 1.82
C ARG A 35 -23.70 -1.40 2.33
N ASP A 36 -24.52 -1.97 3.20
CA ASP A 36 -25.68 -1.28 3.77
C ASP A 36 -25.27 -0.20 4.78
N LEU A 37 -24.24 -0.48 5.59
CA LEU A 37 -23.72 0.46 6.59
C LEU A 37 -22.88 1.59 5.97
N TYR A 38 -22.20 1.30 4.86
CA TYR A 38 -21.30 2.21 4.15
C TYR A 38 -21.65 2.25 2.64
N PRO A 39 -22.83 2.82 2.28
CA PRO A 39 -23.37 2.73 0.93
C PRO A 39 -22.67 3.63 -0.10
N HIS A 40 -21.96 4.67 0.34
CA HIS A 40 -21.35 5.63 -0.57
C HIS A 40 -19.91 5.23 -0.91
N LEU A 41 -19.61 5.02 -2.18
CA LEU A 41 -18.25 4.82 -2.69
C LEU A 41 -17.62 6.17 -3.06
N MET A 42 -16.41 6.41 -2.60
CA MET A 42 -15.61 7.58 -2.96
C MET A 42 -14.22 7.15 -3.45
N GLY A 43 -13.75 7.73 -4.55
CA GLY A 43 -12.36 7.61 -4.99
C GLY A 43 -11.44 8.46 -4.12
N VAL A 44 -10.24 7.97 -3.82
CA VAL A 44 -9.24 8.71 -3.02
C VAL A 44 -8.46 9.73 -3.86
N GLY A 45 -8.53 9.64 -5.19
CA GLY A 45 -7.90 10.59 -6.12
C GLY A 45 -6.38 10.44 -6.27
N VAL A 46 -5.77 9.46 -5.59
CA VAL A 46 -4.35 9.11 -5.72
C VAL A 46 -4.27 7.68 -6.26
N GLY A 47 -3.45 7.48 -7.29
CA GLY A 47 -3.13 6.16 -7.82
C GLY A 47 -2.07 5.46 -6.98
N GLU A 48 -2.09 4.13 -6.99
CA GLU A 48 -1.01 3.30 -6.46
C GLU A 48 -0.36 2.55 -7.62
N PHE A 49 0.96 2.62 -7.72
CA PHE A 49 1.73 2.13 -8.86
C PHE A 49 2.63 0.97 -8.46
N PHE A 50 2.73 -0.03 -9.33
CA PHE A 50 3.59 -1.19 -9.13
C PHE A 50 4.38 -1.43 -10.41
N HIS A 51 5.46 -2.19 -10.30
CA HIS A 51 5.88 -2.96 -11.46
C HIS A 51 5.26 -4.36 -11.39
N ALA A 52 4.83 -4.87 -12.53
CA ALA A 52 4.23 -6.17 -12.67
C ALA A 52 4.96 -6.96 -13.74
N ARG A 53 5.08 -8.28 -13.52
CA ARG A 53 5.68 -9.22 -14.47
C ARG A 53 4.60 -10.09 -15.09
N GLU A 54 4.56 -10.16 -16.42
CA GLU A 54 3.66 -11.05 -17.15
C GLU A 54 4.09 -12.52 -16.96
N HIS A 55 3.14 -13.39 -16.64
CA HIS A 55 3.36 -14.84 -16.58
C HIS A 55 3.10 -15.49 -17.94
N GLU A 56 3.87 -16.52 -18.28
CA GLU A 56 3.70 -17.28 -19.53
C GLU A 56 2.31 -17.94 -19.64
N THR A 57 1.74 -18.32 -18.49
CA THR A 57 0.40 -18.95 -18.40
C THR A 57 -0.74 -17.93 -18.34
N GLY A 58 -0.42 -16.64 -18.43
CA GLY A 58 -1.37 -15.54 -18.29
C GLY A 58 -1.35 -14.90 -16.90
N GLY A 59 -1.86 -13.67 -16.82
CA GLY A 59 -1.87 -12.87 -15.60
C GLY A 59 -0.56 -12.11 -15.35
N TRP A 60 -0.61 -11.23 -14.35
CA TRP A 60 0.49 -10.31 -14.02
C TRP A 60 0.81 -10.38 -12.54
N GLU A 61 2.04 -10.74 -12.20
CA GLU A 61 2.51 -10.83 -10.81
C GLU A 61 3.01 -9.47 -10.33
N LEU A 62 2.47 -8.98 -9.22
CA LEU A 62 2.82 -7.67 -8.66
C LEU A 62 4.08 -7.68 -7.79
N SER A 63 4.80 -6.55 -7.84
CA SER A 63 5.84 -6.20 -6.88
C SER A 63 5.29 -6.03 -5.46
N GLU A 64 6.19 -6.07 -4.49
CA GLU A 64 5.84 -6.06 -3.06
C GLU A 64 5.19 -4.76 -2.59
N PHE A 65 5.76 -3.63 -2.99
CA PHE A 65 5.39 -2.30 -2.54
C PHE A 65 4.70 -1.52 -3.66
N GLY A 66 3.59 -0.88 -3.30
CA GLY A 66 2.93 0.11 -4.14
C GLY A 66 3.51 1.49 -3.89
N GLU A 67 3.73 2.23 -4.96
CA GLU A 67 4.29 3.57 -4.95
C GLU A 67 3.19 4.59 -5.23
N ASN A 68 3.33 5.82 -4.71
CA ASN A 68 2.36 6.90 -4.94
C ASN A 68 2.64 7.73 -6.20
N ARG A 69 3.71 7.40 -6.94
CA ARG A 69 4.13 8.06 -8.18
C ARG A 69 4.59 7.03 -9.20
N PRO A 70 4.28 7.21 -10.49
CA PRO A 70 4.75 6.32 -11.54
C PRO A 70 6.29 6.20 -11.60
N GLN A 71 7.03 7.31 -11.47
CA GLN A 71 8.50 7.25 -11.51
C GLN A 71 9.09 6.44 -10.36
N ALA A 72 8.51 6.49 -9.16
CA ALA A 72 8.96 5.65 -8.05
C ALA A 72 8.79 4.14 -8.35
N ALA A 73 7.70 3.75 -9.02
CA ALA A 73 7.52 2.36 -9.47
C ALA A 73 8.55 1.96 -10.53
N ARG A 74 8.94 2.90 -11.41
CA ARG A 74 10.03 2.71 -12.39
C ARG A 74 11.39 2.54 -11.72
N ASP A 75 11.69 3.33 -10.70
CA ASP A 75 12.94 3.24 -9.94
C ASP A 75 13.03 1.93 -9.14
N SER A 76 11.89 1.48 -8.61
CA SER A 76 11.73 0.17 -7.98
C SER A 76 12.01 -0.97 -8.98
N LEU A 77 11.49 -0.89 -10.21
CA LEU A 77 11.79 -1.84 -11.29
C LEU A 77 13.27 -1.79 -11.71
N GLY A 78 13.87 -0.61 -11.80
CA GLY A 78 15.30 -0.44 -12.06
C GLY A 78 16.16 -1.13 -10.98
N SER A 79 15.75 -1.00 -9.71
CA SER A 79 16.39 -1.69 -8.59
C SER A 79 16.24 -3.21 -8.68
N HIS A 80 15.06 -3.70 -9.05
CA HIS A 80 14.84 -5.12 -9.33
C HIS A 80 15.81 -5.64 -10.42
N PHE A 81 15.97 -4.91 -11.53
CA PHE A 81 16.91 -5.30 -12.59
C PHE A 81 18.38 -5.31 -12.12
N ARG A 82 18.79 -4.39 -11.24
CA ARG A 82 20.13 -4.42 -10.64
C ARG A 82 20.34 -5.67 -9.78
N TRP A 83 19.34 -6.05 -8.98
CA TRP A 83 19.36 -7.30 -8.22
C TRP A 83 19.48 -8.53 -9.14
N ARG A 84 18.67 -8.61 -10.21
CA ARG A 84 18.74 -9.70 -11.20
C ARG A 84 20.08 -9.77 -11.92
N ALA A 85 20.68 -8.62 -12.21
CA ALA A 85 22.02 -8.56 -12.79
C ALA A 85 23.07 -9.16 -11.83
N LYS A 86 22.99 -8.84 -10.53
CA LYS A 86 23.87 -9.40 -9.51
C LYS A 86 23.69 -10.91 -9.35
N GLU A 87 22.44 -11.40 -9.33
CA GLU A 87 22.16 -12.85 -9.30
C GLU A 87 22.76 -13.58 -10.52
N ALA A 88 22.63 -12.98 -11.71
CA ALA A 88 23.22 -13.54 -12.93
C ALA A 88 24.76 -13.53 -12.91
N GLU A 89 25.37 -12.51 -12.31
CA GLU A 89 26.82 -12.44 -12.08
C GLU A 89 27.29 -13.57 -11.16
N ASP A 90 26.61 -13.75 -10.02
CA ASP A 90 26.93 -14.80 -9.04
C ASP A 90 26.76 -16.21 -9.64
N ALA A 91 25.83 -16.37 -10.59
CA ALA A 91 25.61 -17.60 -11.34
C ALA A 91 26.53 -17.77 -12.57
N GLY A 92 27.45 -16.83 -12.85
CA GLY A 92 28.37 -16.88 -14.00
C GLY A 92 27.70 -16.66 -15.37
N GLN A 93 26.50 -16.10 -15.41
CA GLN A 93 25.68 -15.93 -16.60
C GLN A 93 25.88 -14.56 -17.27
N GLU A 94 27.04 -14.34 -17.89
CA GLU A 94 27.46 -13.02 -18.38
C GLU A 94 26.49 -12.38 -19.41
N LYS A 95 25.82 -13.19 -20.25
CA LYS A 95 24.81 -12.67 -21.18
C LYS A 95 23.57 -12.15 -20.44
N ALA A 96 23.12 -12.86 -19.41
CA ALA A 96 21.98 -12.44 -18.59
C ALA A 96 22.33 -11.20 -17.78
N ARG A 97 23.49 -11.18 -17.11
CA ARG A 97 24.00 -10.02 -16.36
C ARG A 97 23.97 -8.74 -17.20
N ARG A 98 24.54 -8.77 -18.41
CA ARG A 98 24.58 -7.61 -19.31
C ARG A 98 23.18 -7.13 -19.72
N ALA A 99 22.25 -8.05 -19.97
CA ALA A 99 20.89 -7.68 -20.34
C ALA A 99 20.14 -7.00 -19.19
N TRP A 100 20.23 -7.55 -17.98
CA TRP A 100 19.61 -6.96 -16.79
C TRP A 100 20.22 -5.59 -16.45
N ALA A 101 21.54 -5.47 -16.51
CA ALA A 101 22.23 -4.20 -16.29
C ALA A 101 21.82 -3.13 -17.34
N ALA A 102 21.70 -3.51 -18.62
CA ALA A 102 21.23 -2.60 -19.66
C ALA A 102 19.77 -2.17 -19.46
N ALA A 103 18.92 -3.06 -18.96
CA ALA A 103 17.53 -2.73 -18.62
C ALA A 103 17.46 -1.75 -17.44
N ALA A 104 18.24 -1.98 -16.38
CA ALA A 104 18.34 -1.04 -15.25
C ALA A 104 18.78 0.35 -15.72
N LEU A 105 19.83 0.42 -16.54
CA LEU A 105 20.33 1.68 -17.09
C LEU A 105 19.29 2.41 -17.96
N ARG A 106 18.43 1.65 -18.64
CA ARG A 106 17.32 2.23 -19.41
C ARG A 106 16.28 2.86 -18.49
N MET A 107 15.92 2.20 -17.39
CA MET A 107 15.00 2.76 -16.39
C MET A 107 15.56 4.06 -15.79
N ASP A 108 16.87 4.12 -15.56
CA ASP A 108 17.53 5.29 -14.98
C ASP A 108 17.55 6.52 -15.93
N ARG A 109 17.33 6.31 -17.23
CA ARG A 109 17.48 7.33 -18.29
C ARG A 109 16.20 7.79 -18.95
N ALA A 110 15.18 6.93 -18.97
CA ALA A 110 13.99 7.17 -19.77
C ALA A 110 12.74 6.76 -19.00
N VAL A 111 11.65 7.49 -19.23
CA VAL A 111 10.31 7.11 -18.79
C VAL A 111 9.88 5.91 -19.63
N VAL A 112 9.88 4.72 -19.02
CA VAL A 112 9.55 3.44 -19.66
C VAL A 112 8.56 2.68 -18.79
N ASP A 113 7.38 2.43 -19.36
CA ASP A 113 6.29 1.74 -18.66
C ASP A 113 6.09 0.29 -19.09
N ASP A 114 6.68 -0.15 -20.21
CA ASP A 114 6.61 -1.53 -20.71
C ASP A 114 7.99 -1.91 -21.27
N ILE A 115 8.55 -3.02 -20.78
CA ILE A 115 9.89 -3.47 -21.15
C ILE A 115 9.97 -5.00 -21.13
N ARG A 116 10.67 -5.56 -22.12
CA ARG A 116 11.02 -6.99 -22.14
C ARG A 116 12.51 -7.19 -21.87
N VAL A 117 12.84 -8.10 -20.96
CA VAL A 117 14.21 -8.45 -20.60
C VAL A 117 14.29 -9.95 -20.39
N GLN A 118 15.23 -10.64 -21.06
CA GLN A 118 15.36 -12.10 -20.99
C GLN A 118 14.07 -12.88 -21.31
N GLY A 119 13.19 -12.32 -22.15
CA GLY A 119 11.91 -12.94 -22.52
C GLY A 119 10.76 -12.61 -21.56
N GLU A 120 11.05 -12.05 -20.39
CA GLU A 120 10.06 -11.62 -19.40
C GLU A 120 9.56 -10.21 -19.74
N ARG A 121 8.23 -10.00 -19.77
CA ARG A 121 7.61 -8.67 -19.95
C ARG A 121 7.29 -8.07 -18.58
N PHE A 122 7.73 -6.83 -18.38
CA PHE A 122 7.43 -6.04 -17.21
C PHE A 122 6.63 -4.81 -17.61
N ARG A 123 5.69 -4.40 -16.75
CA ARG A 123 4.88 -3.19 -16.94
C ARG A 123 4.75 -2.41 -15.64
N ILE A 124 4.75 -1.08 -15.73
CA ILE A 124 4.27 -0.22 -14.65
C ILE A 124 2.75 -0.20 -14.69
N VAL A 125 2.11 -0.61 -13.60
CA VAL A 125 0.66 -0.81 -13.52
C VAL A 125 0.05 0.05 -12.43
N ARG A 126 -1.24 0.39 -12.61
CA ARG A 126 -1.98 1.34 -11.78
C ARG A 126 -3.15 0.66 -11.08
N ALA A 127 -3.24 0.84 -9.77
CA ALA A 127 -4.41 0.54 -8.96
C ALA A 127 -5.08 1.84 -8.49
N SER A 128 -6.41 1.84 -8.45
CA SER A 128 -7.21 2.93 -7.88
C SER A 128 -7.68 2.57 -6.47
N HIS A 129 -7.69 3.55 -5.58
CA HIS A 129 -8.17 3.41 -4.20
C HIS A 129 -9.59 3.94 -4.03
N PHE A 130 -10.41 3.17 -3.31
CA PHE A 130 -11.80 3.50 -3.01
C PHE A 130 -12.11 3.30 -1.54
N ILE A 131 -12.87 4.24 -0.98
CA ILE A 131 -13.33 4.21 0.41
C ILE A 131 -14.85 4.11 0.40
N ARG A 132 -15.39 3.19 1.19
CA ARG A 132 -16.81 3.16 1.53
C ARG A 132 -17.11 4.08 2.70
N MET A 133 -18.22 4.81 2.60
CA MET A 133 -18.60 5.87 3.51
C MET A 133 -20.04 5.70 3.94
N GLY A 134 -20.26 5.80 5.25
CA GLY A 134 -21.56 5.76 5.90
C GLY A 134 -21.81 7.01 6.72
N SER A 135 -22.95 7.08 7.39
CA SER A 135 -23.32 8.19 8.27
C SER A 135 -22.28 8.45 9.38
N ALA A 136 -21.64 7.39 9.86
CA ALA A 136 -20.58 7.44 10.87
C ALA A 136 -19.19 7.76 10.31
N GLY A 137 -19.02 7.96 9.00
CA GLY A 137 -17.74 8.19 8.33
C GLY A 137 -17.24 6.99 7.51
N PRO A 138 -15.92 6.91 7.24
CA PRO A 138 -15.35 5.83 6.45
C PRO A 138 -15.47 4.48 7.13
N GLU A 139 -15.54 3.43 6.33
CA GLU A 139 -15.57 2.04 6.77
C GLU A 139 -14.30 1.68 7.58
N PRO A 140 -14.44 1.17 8.82
CA PRO A 140 -13.31 0.65 9.58
C PRO A 140 -12.89 -0.73 9.06
N PRO A 141 -11.77 -1.31 9.55
CA PRO A 141 -11.45 -2.71 9.33
C PRO A 141 -12.62 -3.63 9.68
N ARG A 142 -12.84 -4.65 8.84
CA ARG A 142 -13.80 -5.73 9.08
C ARG A 142 -13.18 -6.78 10.01
N PRO A 143 -14.00 -7.49 10.80
CA PRO A 143 -13.54 -8.65 11.56
C PRO A 143 -12.81 -9.71 10.73
N SER A 144 -13.20 -9.91 9.46
CA SER A 144 -12.52 -10.83 8.54
C SER A 144 -11.18 -10.32 7.99
N ASP A 145 -10.82 -9.04 8.18
CA ASP A 145 -9.57 -8.50 7.66
C ASP A 145 -8.37 -9.07 8.46
N PRO A 146 -7.34 -9.63 7.79
CA PRO A 146 -6.17 -10.16 8.47
C PRO A 146 -5.43 -9.10 9.29
N ASP A 147 -5.36 -9.33 10.58
CA ASP A 147 -4.73 -8.43 11.55
C ASP A 147 -3.79 -9.17 12.54
N PRO A 148 -2.83 -9.99 12.04
CA PRO A 148 -2.02 -10.88 12.88
C PRO A 148 -0.86 -10.18 13.59
N GLY A 149 -0.59 -8.90 13.29
CA GLY A 149 0.57 -8.20 13.82
C GLY A 149 0.43 -7.92 15.31
N GLU A 150 1.51 -8.15 16.05
CA GLU A 150 1.66 -7.61 17.40
C GLU A 150 1.87 -6.09 17.34
N VAL A 151 1.54 -5.42 18.45
CA VAL A 151 1.68 -3.97 18.55
C VAL A 151 3.13 -3.53 18.32
N GLY A 152 3.33 -2.63 17.35
CA GLY A 152 4.64 -2.12 16.96
C GLY A 152 5.46 -3.05 16.07
N GLU A 153 4.92 -4.21 15.69
CA GLU A 153 5.61 -5.26 14.94
C GLU A 153 4.98 -5.57 13.58
N ALA A 154 3.97 -4.80 13.15
CA ALA A 154 3.32 -5.05 11.86
C ALA A 154 4.27 -4.95 10.65
N HIS A 155 5.38 -4.23 10.78
CA HIS A 155 6.44 -4.12 9.76
C HIS A 155 7.19 -5.44 9.50
N LEU A 156 7.06 -6.43 10.38
CA LEU A 156 7.65 -7.77 10.20
C LEU A 156 6.76 -8.70 9.37
N LEU A 157 5.51 -8.31 9.12
CA LEU A 157 4.57 -9.12 8.36
C LEU A 157 4.89 -9.06 6.87
N ALA A 158 4.72 -10.21 6.20
CA ALA A 158 4.83 -10.27 4.75
C ALA A 158 3.77 -9.38 4.08
N SER A 159 4.18 -8.70 3.01
CA SER A 159 3.23 -8.00 2.14
C SER A 159 2.23 -8.97 1.53
N ARG A 160 0.96 -8.56 1.50
CA ARG A 160 -0.11 -9.32 0.83
C ARG A 160 -0.19 -9.03 -0.68
N THR A 161 0.57 -8.05 -1.16
CA THR A 161 0.62 -7.66 -2.58
C THR A 161 1.78 -8.34 -3.31
N LYS A 162 2.86 -8.67 -2.60
CA LYS A 162 4.01 -9.39 -3.18
C LYS A 162 3.57 -10.71 -3.78
N GLY A 163 3.85 -10.90 -5.08
CA GLY A 163 3.50 -12.13 -5.77
C GLY A 163 2.01 -12.30 -6.04
N PHE A 164 1.18 -11.28 -5.76
CA PHE A 164 -0.24 -11.34 -6.06
C PHE A 164 -0.43 -11.40 -7.58
N LEU A 165 -1.20 -12.38 -8.05
CA LEU A 165 -1.48 -12.57 -9.47
C LEU A 165 -2.74 -11.79 -9.87
N VAL A 166 -2.54 -10.79 -10.73
CA VAL A 166 -3.60 -10.04 -11.37
C VAL A 166 -4.10 -10.83 -12.57
N ASP A 167 -5.13 -11.64 -12.33
CA ASP A 167 -5.75 -12.50 -13.33
C ASP A 167 -7.28 -12.30 -13.37
N PRO A 168 -7.85 -11.82 -14.49
CA PRO A 168 -9.30 -11.66 -14.65
C PRO A 168 -10.08 -13.00 -14.70
N PHE A 169 -9.41 -14.15 -14.86
CA PHE A 169 -10.06 -15.46 -14.79
C PHE A 169 -10.35 -15.93 -13.36
N THR A 170 -9.63 -15.40 -12.37
CA THR A 170 -9.84 -15.78 -10.97
C THR A 170 -11.28 -15.47 -10.53
N GLY A 171 -11.97 -16.50 -10.06
CA GLY A 171 -13.32 -16.39 -9.51
C GLY A 171 -13.35 -15.59 -8.21
N THR A 172 -14.48 -14.95 -7.94
CA THR A 172 -14.70 -14.14 -6.74
C THR A 172 -16.01 -14.52 -6.03
N GLY A 173 -16.19 -14.09 -4.79
CA GLY A 173 -17.46 -14.20 -4.08
C GLY A 173 -18.55 -13.31 -4.68
N LEU A 174 -19.81 -13.51 -4.27
CA LEU A 174 -20.92 -12.74 -4.81
C LEU A 174 -20.80 -11.26 -4.42
N SER A 175 -20.51 -10.99 -3.16
CA SER A 175 -20.44 -9.62 -2.64
C SER A 175 -19.24 -8.88 -3.21
N GLU A 176 -18.11 -9.58 -3.33
CA GLU A 176 -16.92 -9.06 -3.99
C GLU A 176 -17.12 -8.85 -5.51
N GLY A 177 -17.83 -9.75 -6.19
CA GLY A 177 -18.21 -9.59 -7.60
C GLY A 177 -19.10 -8.37 -7.86
N ILE A 178 -20.03 -8.07 -6.94
CA ILE A 178 -20.85 -6.86 -7.02
C ILE A 178 -20.03 -5.60 -6.72
N LEU A 179 -19.12 -5.64 -5.74
CA LEU A 179 -18.18 -4.55 -5.52
C LEU A 179 -17.32 -4.29 -6.77
N LYS A 180 -16.79 -5.34 -7.38
CA LYS A 180 -16.02 -5.24 -8.63
C LYS A 180 -16.85 -4.56 -9.72
N LEU A 181 -18.13 -4.93 -9.88
CA LEU A 181 -19.05 -4.28 -10.82
C LEU A 181 -19.20 -2.78 -10.52
N ASP A 182 -19.47 -2.41 -9.27
CA ASP A 182 -19.60 -1.01 -8.84
C ASP A 182 -18.33 -0.21 -9.17
N LEU A 183 -17.14 -0.79 -8.92
CA LEU A 183 -15.86 -0.11 -9.10
C LEU A 183 -15.41 -0.03 -10.57
N VAL A 184 -15.64 -1.03 -11.41
CA VAL A 184 -15.30 -0.92 -12.85
C VAL A 184 -16.17 0.12 -13.56
N GLN A 185 -17.42 0.30 -13.10
CA GLN A 185 -18.33 1.36 -13.57
C GLN A 185 -18.03 2.72 -12.93
N PHE A 186 -17.22 2.77 -11.89
CA PHE A 186 -16.88 4.02 -11.23
C PHE A 186 -15.96 4.87 -12.11
N VAL A 187 -16.49 6.03 -12.52
CA VAL A 187 -15.77 7.07 -13.27
C VAL A 187 -15.78 8.40 -12.51
N GLY A 188 -15.94 8.34 -11.19
CA GLY A 188 -15.96 9.54 -10.35
C GLY A 188 -14.57 10.17 -10.24
N ALA A 189 -14.50 11.49 -10.45
CA ALA A 189 -13.38 12.29 -9.98
C ALA A 189 -13.67 12.81 -8.57
N VAL A 190 -12.63 13.07 -7.78
CA VAL A 190 -12.79 13.72 -6.47
C VAL A 190 -13.44 15.10 -6.69
N PRO A 191 -14.40 15.54 -5.86
CA PRO A 191 -15.00 16.87 -6.00
C PRO A 191 -13.93 17.98 -6.08
N GLY A 192 -14.00 18.80 -7.11
CA GLY A 192 -13.03 19.87 -7.38
C GLY A 192 -11.77 19.44 -8.15
N ALA A 193 -11.68 18.19 -8.59
CA ALA A 193 -10.62 17.75 -9.50
C ALA A 193 -10.74 18.47 -10.87
N PRO A 194 -9.62 18.78 -11.54
CA PRO A 194 -9.61 19.26 -12.92
C PRO A 194 -10.37 18.31 -13.87
N GLU A 195 -11.04 18.87 -14.89
CA GLU A 195 -11.82 18.08 -15.86
C GLU A 195 -10.94 17.03 -16.59
N GLU A 196 -9.67 17.37 -16.85
CA GLU A 196 -8.69 16.46 -17.44
C GLU A 196 -8.58 15.13 -16.68
N ILE A 197 -8.67 15.15 -15.34
CA ILE A 197 -8.66 13.94 -14.51
C ILE A 197 -9.92 13.09 -14.76
N ALA A 198 -11.08 13.74 -14.90
CA ALA A 198 -12.34 13.05 -15.17
C ALA A 198 -12.36 12.46 -16.59
N GLU A 199 -11.82 13.18 -17.58
CA GLU A 199 -11.68 12.69 -18.95
C GLU A 199 -10.73 11.50 -19.04
N ASP A 200 -9.57 11.57 -18.38
CA ASP A 200 -8.62 10.45 -18.27
C ASP A 200 -9.29 9.21 -17.66
N ALA A 201 -10.07 9.39 -16.59
CA ALA A 201 -10.82 8.30 -15.97
C ALA A 201 -11.88 7.69 -16.91
N ARG A 202 -12.59 8.50 -17.71
CA ARG A 202 -13.55 8.02 -18.73
C ARG A 202 -12.86 7.22 -19.83
N ARG A 203 -11.74 7.72 -20.35
CA ARG A 203 -10.96 7.00 -21.38
C ARG A 203 -10.43 5.68 -20.84
N ALA A 204 -9.90 5.68 -19.62
CA ALA A 204 -9.45 4.48 -18.93
C ALA A 204 -10.57 3.44 -18.78
N ALA A 205 -11.79 3.86 -18.41
CA ALA A 205 -12.92 2.93 -18.27
C ALA A 205 -13.32 2.26 -19.58
N VAL A 206 -13.08 2.90 -20.73
CA VAL A 206 -13.32 2.32 -22.06
C VAL A 206 -12.18 1.41 -22.50
N ALA A 207 -10.92 1.84 -22.31
CA ALA A 207 -9.74 1.07 -22.73
C ALA A 207 -9.47 -0.16 -21.83
N TYR A 208 -9.83 -0.04 -20.55
CA TYR A 208 -9.67 -1.06 -19.52
C TYR A 208 -11.01 -1.30 -18.82
N PRO A 209 -11.97 -1.95 -19.51
CA PRO A 209 -13.33 -2.14 -19.01
C PRO A 209 -13.43 -3.20 -17.91
N GLY A 210 -12.41 -4.06 -17.78
CA GLY A 210 -12.31 -5.06 -16.74
C GLY A 210 -11.65 -4.54 -15.46
N GLY A 211 -11.61 -5.40 -14.45
CA GLY A 211 -10.86 -5.10 -13.23
C GLY A 211 -10.52 -6.33 -12.41
N VAL A 212 -9.48 -6.22 -11.59
CA VAL A 212 -9.13 -7.20 -10.56
C VAL A 212 -9.03 -6.45 -9.23
N LEU A 213 -9.70 -6.97 -8.21
CA LEU A 213 -9.60 -6.45 -6.86
C LEU A 213 -8.29 -6.93 -6.25
N LEU A 214 -7.54 -6.00 -5.69
CA LEU A 214 -6.36 -6.34 -4.89
C LEU A 214 -6.77 -6.52 -3.43
N PRO A 215 -5.97 -7.19 -2.59
CA PRO A 215 -6.22 -7.25 -1.16
C PRO A 215 -6.42 -5.84 -0.59
N ALA A 216 -7.43 -5.64 0.26
CA ALA A 216 -7.66 -4.35 0.87
C ALA A 216 -6.45 -3.87 1.67
N VAL A 217 -6.27 -2.55 1.70
CA VAL A 217 -5.26 -1.87 2.53
C VAL A 217 -5.95 -0.95 3.52
N PHE A 218 -5.18 -0.46 4.46
CA PHE A 218 -5.67 0.37 5.55
C PHE A 218 -4.97 1.71 5.53
N LEU A 219 -5.73 2.77 5.76
CA LEU A 219 -5.25 4.15 5.85
C LEU A 219 -5.64 4.73 7.20
N VAL A 220 -5.03 5.86 7.57
CA VAL A 220 -5.48 6.70 8.67
C VAL A 220 -6.30 7.86 8.09
N SER A 221 -7.57 7.96 8.45
CA SER A 221 -8.40 9.13 8.15
C SER A 221 -8.51 10.03 9.38
N GLU A 222 -8.53 11.33 9.14
CA GLU A 222 -8.69 12.36 10.17
C GLU A 222 -9.96 13.15 9.91
N ARG A 223 -10.69 13.51 10.97
CA ARG A 223 -11.86 14.38 10.88
C ARG A 223 -11.46 15.82 11.17
N VAL A 224 -11.46 16.65 10.14
CA VAL A 224 -11.12 18.09 10.18
C VAL A 224 -12.34 18.89 9.71
N ASP A 225 -12.76 19.88 10.49
CA ASP A 225 -13.94 20.74 10.20
C ASP A 225 -15.21 19.93 9.86
N GLY A 226 -15.42 18.85 10.62
CA GLY A 226 -16.57 17.96 10.45
C GLY A 226 -16.49 17.02 9.24
N ARG A 227 -15.43 17.10 8.41
CA ARG A 227 -15.22 16.27 7.22
C ARG A 227 -14.08 15.28 7.42
N TRP A 228 -14.23 14.08 6.87
CA TRP A 228 -13.15 13.10 6.85
C TRP A 228 -12.19 13.40 5.69
N LYS A 229 -10.90 13.39 6.00
CA LYS A 229 -9.80 13.56 5.04
C LYS A 229 -8.75 12.48 5.30
N LEU A 230 -7.90 12.23 4.32
CA LEU A 230 -6.75 11.35 4.50
C LEU A 230 -5.71 12.05 5.37
N HIS A 231 -5.26 11.41 6.44
CA HIS A 231 -4.28 11.99 7.37
C HIS A 231 -2.87 12.03 6.77
N SER A 232 -2.46 10.95 6.10
CA SER A 232 -1.15 10.84 5.45
C SER A 232 -1.35 10.39 4.00
N PRO A 233 -1.48 11.35 3.06
CA PRO A 233 -1.63 11.03 1.64
C PRO A 233 -0.49 10.16 1.12
N GLY A 234 -0.83 9.10 0.40
CA GLY A 234 0.14 8.16 -0.18
C GLY A 234 0.69 7.09 0.76
N SER A 235 0.32 7.07 2.05
CA SER A 235 0.69 5.99 2.96
C SER A 235 -0.42 4.95 3.06
N SER A 236 -0.16 3.69 2.70
CA SER A 236 -1.09 2.58 2.90
C SER A 236 -0.44 1.40 3.61
N PHE A 237 -1.25 0.61 4.33
CA PHE A 237 -0.77 -0.49 5.18
C PHE A 237 -1.49 -1.79 4.84
N SER A 238 -0.75 -2.89 4.77
CA SER A 238 -1.29 -4.23 4.45
C SER A 238 -2.23 -4.80 5.53
N THR A 239 -2.18 -4.26 6.75
CA THR A 239 -2.97 -4.73 7.90
C THR A 239 -3.51 -3.56 8.74
N PRO A 240 -4.60 -3.77 9.49
CA PRO A 240 -5.08 -2.77 10.44
C PRO A 240 -4.03 -2.40 11.49
N GLN A 241 -3.25 -3.37 11.99
CA GLN A 241 -2.16 -3.11 12.93
C GLN A 241 -1.07 -2.23 12.32
N GLY A 242 -0.73 -2.39 11.05
CA GLY A 242 0.23 -1.51 10.38
C GLY A 242 -0.21 -0.05 10.39
N ALA A 243 -1.50 0.20 10.12
CA ALA A 243 -2.06 1.55 10.20
C ALA A 243 -2.10 2.08 11.64
N ARG A 244 -2.36 1.20 12.63
CA ARG A 244 -2.31 1.58 14.04
C ARG A 244 -0.89 1.95 14.49
N ASP A 245 0.09 1.11 14.16
CA ASP A 245 1.51 1.33 14.47
C ASP A 245 2.01 2.65 13.88
N SER A 246 1.59 2.95 12.64
CA SER A 246 1.91 4.21 11.98
C SER A 246 1.30 5.42 12.70
N LEU A 247 0.00 5.39 13.03
CA LEU A 247 -0.62 6.47 13.80
C LEU A 247 0.01 6.64 15.18
N ALA A 248 0.31 5.54 15.87
CA ALA A 248 0.93 5.57 17.18
C ALA A 248 2.36 6.15 17.12
N ALA A 249 3.13 5.81 16.08
CA ALA A 249 4.43 6.43 15.81
C ALA A 249 4.29 7.92 15.45
N TRP A 250 3.27 8.29 14.67
CA TRP A 250 2.99 9.69 14.35
C TRP A 250 2.70 10.49 15.63
N LEU A 251 1.82 10.00 16.51
CA LEU A 251 1.49 10.67 17.77
C LEU A 251 2.71 10.86 18.69
N ARG A 252 3.61 9.86 18.76
CA ARG A 252 4.76 9.87 19.67
C ARG A 252 5.99 10.61 19.12
N VAL A 253 6.13 10.66 17.80
CA VAL A 253 7.35 11.15 17.15
C VAL A 253 7.04 12.28 16.17
N MET A 254 6.23 12.00 15.14
CA MET A 254 6.08 12.93 14.03
C MET A 254 5.24 14.16 14.38
N ALA A 255 4.18 14.04 15.18
CA ALA A 255 3.40 15.20 15.62
C ALA A 255 4.21 16.14 16.53
N PRO A 256 4.90 15.67 17.60
CA PRO A 256 5.83 16.49 18.37
C PRO A 256 6.92 17.17 17.55
N PHE A 257 7.44 16.48 16.54
CA PHE A 257 8.47 17.01 15.66
C PHE A 257 7.92 18.06 14.68
N THR A 258 6.88 17.72 13.93
CA THR A 258 6.33 18.52 12.84
C THR A 258 5.66 19.80 13.34
N HIS A 259 4.97 19.72 14.49
CA HIS A 259 4.21 20.83 15.04
C HIS A 259 4.91 21.54 16.21
N ASP A 260 6.14 21.13 16.55
CA ASP A 260 6.90 21.66 17.68
C ASP A 260 6.06 21.72 18.97
N LEU A 261 5.39 20.61 19.28
CA LEU A 261 4.41 20.57 20.37
C LEU A 261 5.11 20.75 21.73
N PRO A 262 4.48 21.46 22.69
CA PRO A 262 5.01 21.56 24.04
C PRO A 262 4.94 20.19 24.76
N GLU A 263 5.76 20.04 25.80
CA GLU A 263 5.98 18.74 26.45
C GLU A 263 4.71 18.14 27.05
N ASP A 264 3.81 18.97 27.59
CA ASP A 264 2.52 18.52 28.14
C ASP A 264 1.60 17.96 27.04
N VAL A 265 1.58 18.57 25.85
CA VAL A 265 0.86 18.06 24.68
C VAL A 265 1.49 16.75 24.21
N CYS A 266 2.83 16.69 24.14
CA CYS A 266 3.54 15.47 23.76
C CYS A 266 3.19 14.30 24.68
N ALA A 267 3.11 14.54 26.00
CA ALA A 267 2.71 13.53 26.97
C ALA A 267 1.27 13.04 26.73
N ARG A 268 0.32 13.95 26.48
CA ARG A 268 -1.08 13.57 26.14
C ARG A 268 -1.17 12.74 24.86
N TYR A 269 -0.40 13.10 23.84
CA TYR A 269 -0.33 12.35 22.58
C TYR A 269 0.24 10.94 22.79
N ALA A 270 1.32 10.84 23.58
CA ALA A 270 1.92 9.55 23.92
C ALA A 270 0.97 8.64 24.71
N GLU A 271 0.26 9.18 25.71
CA GLU A 271 -0.76 8.43 26.45
C GLU A 271 -1.94 8.01 25.58
N ALA A 272 -2.37 8.87 24.64
CA ALA A 272 -3.41 8.52 23.69
C ALA A 272 -2.98 7.34 22.81
N ALA A 273 -1.74 7.36 22.33
CA ALA A 273 -1.15 6.25 21.58
C ALA A 273 -1.04 4.96 22.43
N ASP A 274 -0.68 5.06 23.72
CA ASP A 274 -0.62 3.88 24.61
C ASP A 274 -2.01 3.26 24.81
N ARG A 275 -3.05 4.07 25.01
CA ARG A 275 -4.44 3.59 25.10
C ARG A 275 -4.92 2.96 23.79
N PHE A 276 -4.47 3.52 22.66
CA PHE A 276 -4.82 3.02 21.33
C PHE A 276 -4.24 1.64 21.07
N ASP A 277 -2.94 1.50 21.36
CA ASP A 277 -2.19 0.25 21.27
C ASP A 277 -2.82 -0.82 22.18
N ALA A 278 -3.06 -0.49 23.46
CA ALA A 278 -3.60 -1.45 24.44
C ALA A 278 -4.99 -1.99 24.07
N LYS A 279 -5.82 -1.18 23.39
CA LYS A 279 -7.19 -1.57 23.00
C LYS A 279 -7.28 -2.09 21.57
N ARG A 280 -6.21 -2.01 20.79
CA ARG A 280 -6.21 -2.22 19.33
C ARG A 280 -7.35 -1.48 18.61
N ALA A 281 -7.70 -0.30 19.11
CA ALA A 281 -8.89 0.43 18.69
C ALA A 281 -8.79 0.92 17.23
N HIS A 282 -9.93 1.12 16.56
CA HIS A 282 -9.96 1.69 15.20
C HIS A 282 -10.24 3.19 15.17
N VAL A 283 -10.51 3.80 16.32
CA VAL A 283 -10.80 5.23 16.45
C VAL A 283 -10.02 5.79 17.62
N LEU A 284 -9.43 6.96 17.42
CA LEU A 284 -8.72 7.71 18.45
C LEU A 284 -9.18 9.16 18.45
N SER A 285 -9.22 9.79 19.62
CA SER A 285 -9.42 11.22 19.74
C SER A 285 -8.42 11.81 20.72
N VAL A 286 -7.75 12.87 20.32
CA VAL A 286 -6.74 13.59 21.11
C VAL A 286 -6.76 15.05 20.67
N ASP A 287 -6.74 15.98 21.64
CA ASP A 287 -6.71 17.43 21.41
C ASP A 287 -7.70 17.92 20.34
N GLY A 288 -8.94 17.42 20.37
CA GLY A 288 -10.02 17.80 19.45
C GLY A 288 -9.94 17.16 18.05
N GLN A 289 -8.84 16.48 17.73
CA GLN A 289 -8.69 15.70 16.49
C GLN A 289 -9.27 14.31 16.67
N ARG A 290 -9.90 13.79 15.62
CA ARG A 290 -10.45 12.43 15.60
C ARG A 290 -9.87 11.67 14.42
N PHE A 291 -9.22 10.55 14.72
CA PHE A 291 -8.64 9.64 13.76
C PHE A 291 -9.46 8.36 13.66
N ARG A 292 -9.43 7.73 12.48
CA ARG A 292 -10.00 6.41 12.23
C ARG A 292 -9.05 5.60 11.34
N ILE A 293 -8.88 4.32 11.65
CA ILE A 293 -8.32 3.35 10.71
C ILE A 293 -9.41 3.04 9.69
N THR A 294 -9.13 3.30 8.43
CA THR A 294 -10.08 3.21 7.32
C THR A 294 -9.67 2.07 6.40
N ARG A 295 -10.62 1.21 6.06
CA ARG A 295 -10.45 0.15 5.08
C ARG A 295 -10.59 0.71 3.66
N VAL A 296 -9.72 0.27 2.76
CA VAL A 296 -9.65 0.76 1.37
C VAL A 296 -9.70 -0.40 0.40
N GLU A 297 -10.66 -0.33 -0.51
CA GLU A 297 -10.75 -1.23 -1.64
C GLU A 297 -9.80 -0.75 -2.73
N ARG A 298 -9.15 -1.71 -3.40
CA ARG A 298 -8.20 -1.43 -4.48
C ARG A 298 -8.63 -2.17 -5.74
N LEU A 299 -8.73 -1.46 -6.86
CA LEU A 299 -9.04 -2.04 -8.16
C LEU A 299 -7.94 -1.71 -9.16
N MET A 300 -7.40 -2.73 -9.81
CA MET A 300 -6.58 -2.59 -11.01
C MET A 300 -7.47 -2.79 -12.24
N ARG A 301 -7.55 -1.80 -13.13
CA ARG A 301 -8.32 -1.95 -14.38
C ARG A 301 -7.56 -2.82 -15.37
N ILE A 302 -8.29 -3.65 -16.12
CA ILE A 302 -7.74 -4.61 -17.07
C ILE A 302 -8.39 -4.42 -18.44
N GLY A 303 -7.57 -4.42 -19.48
CA GLY A 303 -7.97 -4.35 -20.88
C GLY A 303 -7.40 -5.53 -21.69
N PRO A 304 -7.52 -5.50 -23.02
CA PRO A 304 -7.10 -6.60 -23.89
C PRO A 304 -5.60 -6.93 -23.81
N ASP A 305 -4.75 -5.92 -23.57
CA ASP A 305 -3.29 -6.09 -23.42
C ASP A 305 -2.87 -6.12 -21.93
N GLY A 306 -3.79 -6.47 -21.02
CA GLY A 306 -3.51 -6.60 -19.59
C GLY A 306 -3.80 -5.33 -18.77
N PRO A 307 -3.11 -5.14 -17.63
CA PRO A 307 -3.42 -4.09 -16.68
C PRO A 307 -3.14 -2.69 -17.20
N GLU A 308 -3.95 -1.76 -16.73
CA GLU A 308 -3.82 -0.32 -16.93
C GLU A 308 -2.47 0.19 -16.39
N GLY A 309 -1.76 0.97 -17.21
CA GLY A 309 -0.55 1.69 -16.80
C GLY A 309 -0.83 3.07 -16.21
N PRO A 310 0.22 3.87 -15.93
CA PRO A 310 0.07 5.26 -15.53
C PRO A 310 -0.76 6.07 -16.53
N ARG A 311 -1.61 6.96 -16.01
CA ARG A 311 -2.39 7.91 -16.81
C ARG A 311 -1.61 9.21 -16.99
N PRO A 312 -1.83 9.94 -18.10
CA PRO A 312 -1.32 11.30 -18.25
C PRO A 312 -1.67 12.23 -17.08
N SER A 313 -2.85 12.07 -16.46
CA SER A 313 -3.28 12.86 -15.31
C SER A 313 -2.66 12.44 -13.96
N ASP A 314 -1.93 11.33 -13.89
CA ASP A 314 -1.31 10.90 -12.63
C ASP A 314 -0.11 11.80 -12.29
N PHE A 315 0.02 12.17 -11.02
CA PHE A 315 1.06 13.09 -10.56
C PHE A 315 2.43 12.41 -10.58
N ASP A 316 3.29 12.84 -11.51
CA ASP A 316 4.62 12.27 -11.74
C ASP A 316 5.68 13.37 -12.00
N PRO A 317 6.04 14.17 -10.99
CA PRO A 317 6.95 15.31 -11.16
C PRO A 317 8.42 14.90 -11.29
N ASP A 318 8.77 13.69 -10.87
CA ASP A 318 10.15 13.24 -10.74
C ASP A 318 10.64 12.68 -12.09
N PRO A 319 11.75 13.19 -12.65
CA PRO A 319 12.34 12.61 -13.85
C PRO A 319 13.15 11.35 -13.49
N PRO A 320 13.53 10.53 -14.49
CA PRO A 320 14.46 9.41 -14.27
C PRO A 320 15.75 9.84 -13.57
N ILE A 321 16.31 8.97 -12.73
CA ILE A 321 17.40 9.34 -11.80
C ILE A 321 18.62 9.98 -12.49
N GLU A 322 19.07 9.50 -13.66
CA GLU A 322 20.21 10.13 -14.36
C GLU A 322 19.85 11.52 -14.90
N VAL A 323 18.58 11.73 -15.28
CA VAL A 323 18.07 13.03 -15.70
C VAL A 323 18.01 13.98 -14.50
N GLN A 324 17.52 13.50 -13.37
CA GLN A 324 17.50 14.24 -12.10
C GLN A 324 18.91 14.67 -11.68
N VAL A 325 19.87 13.74 -11.67
CA VAL A 325 21.29 14.00 -11.35
C VAL A 325 21.86 15.06 -12.28
N ARG A 326 21.60 14.96 -13.59
CA ARG A 326 22.07 15.94 -14.58
C ARG A 326 21.49 17.33 -14.31
N GLN A 327 20.17 17.43 -14.09
CA GLN A 327 19.52 18.70 -13.77
C GLN A 327 20.08 19.31 -12.49
N LEU A 328 20.33 18.51 -11.45
CA LEU A 328 20.95 18.98 -10.21
C LEU A 328 22.37 19.49 -10.45
N LYS A 329 23.16 18.82 -11.30
CA LYS A 329 24.51 19.27 -11.69
C LYS A 329 24.45 20.60 -12.45
N GLU A 330 23.56 20.72 -13.43
CA GLU A 330 23.35 21.95 -14.20
C GLU A 330 22.87 23.12 -13.33
N GLN A 331 22.07 22.85 -12.31
CA GLN A 331 21.60 23.85 -11.33
C GLN A 331 22.66 24.18 -10.27
N GLY A 332 23.83 23.53 -10.27
CA GLY A 332 24.85 23.68 -9.22
C GLY A 332 24.37 23.20 -7.84
N ARG A 333 23.32 22.38 -7.79
CA ARG A 333 22.73 21.82 -6.56
C ARG A 333 23.22 20.41 -6.26
N TRP A 334 23.85 19.76 -7.22
CA TRP A 334 24.51 18.48 -7.01
C TRP A 334 25.75 18.68 -6.13
N LYS A 335 25.74 18.02 -4.97
CA LYS A 335 26.93 17.85 -4.16
C LYS A 335 27.40 16.42 -4.41
N GLU A 336 28.64 16.26 -4.86
CA GLU A 336 29.26 14.94 -4.77
C GLU A 336 29.29 14.58 -3.28
N GLU A 337 28.81 13.39 -2.95
CA GLU A 337 28.93 12.86 -1.59
C GLU A 337 30.43 12.74 -1.31
N ASP A 338 30.92 13.66 -0.50
CA ASP A 338 32.25 13.55 0.09
C ASP A 338 32.07 12.62 1.30
N ASP A 339 32.07 11.31 1.03
CA ASP A 339 31.84 10.23 2.00
C ASP A 339 32.76 10.33 3.23
N ASP A 340 33.85 11.11 3.13
CA ASP A 340 34.84 11.35 4.17
C ASP A 340 34.54 12.57 5.07
N ARG A 341 33.53 13.39 4.77
CA ARG A 341 33.13 14.50 5.67
C ARG A 341 32.15 14.02 6.75
N PRO A 342 32.44 14.25 8.04
CA PRO A 342 31.48 13.98 9.10
C PRO A 342 30.17 14.72 8.86
N PHE A 343 29.06 13.99 8.79
CA PHE A 343 27.72 14.58 8.78
C PHE A 343 27.45 15.23 10.13
N GLU A 344 27.45 16.57 10.19
CA GLU A 344 27.02 17.32 11.36
C GLU A 344 25.50 17.52 11.31
N PRO A 345 24.71 16.78 12.13
CA PRO A 345 23.26 16.94 12.13
C PRO A 345 22.88 18.32 12.67
N ASP A 346 21.99 19.01 11.97
CA ASP A 346 21.38 20.23 12.50
C ASP A 346 20.51 19.95 13.73
N GLU A 347 20.15 21.01 14.48
CA GLU A 347 19.34 20.88 15.71
C GLU A 347 18.02 20.15 15.47
N ARG A 348 17.42 20.34 14.29
CA ARG A 348 16.16 19.71 13.89
C ARG A 348 16.33 18.20 13.73
N THR A 349 17.43 17.77 13.09
CA THR A 349 17.80 16.36 12.92
C THR A 349 18.12 15.71 14.27
N VAL A 350 18.83 16.42 15.14
CA VAL A 350 19.10 15.94 16.51
C VAL A 350 17.80 15.78 17.29
N LYS A 351 16.85 16.71 17.20
CA LYS A 351 15.54 16.61 17.85
C LYS A 351 14.77 15.38 17.36
N LEU A 352 14.69 15.18 16.04
CA LEU A 352 14.00 14.01 15.47
C LEU A 352 14.63 12.69 15.92
N ARG A 353 15.98 12.62 15.92
CA ARG A 353 16.73 11.46 16.40
C ARG A 353 16.39 11.12 17.85
N ARG A 354 16.40 12.12 18.74
CA ARG A 354 16.06 11.94 20.17
C ARG A 354 14.64 11.39 20.36
N LEU A 355 13.67 11.85 19.57
CA LEU A 355 12.29 11.34 19.64
C LEU A 355 12.20 9.88 19.22
N TRP A 356 12.90 9.49 18.15
CA TRP A 356 12.98 8.09 17.73
C TRP A 356 13.69 7.21 18.76
N GLU A 357 14.82 7.66 19.31
CA GLU A 357 15.56 6.95 20.37
C GLU A 357 14.66 6.71 21.59
N ARG A 358 13.90 7.72 22.01
CA ARG A 358 12.92 7.60 23.11
C ARG A 358 11.85 6.56 22.79
N GLU A 359 11.30 6.55 21.57
CA GLU A 359 10.29 5.55 21.17
C GLU A 359 10.87 4.14 21.08
N HIS A 360 12.09 3.98 20.55
CA HIS A 360 12.78 2.68 20.52
C HIS A 360 13.05 2.16 21.94
N ALA A 361 13.53 3.01 22.85
CA ALA A 361 13.75 2.65 24.25
C ALA A 361 12.45 2.23 24.94
N ARG A 362 11.33 2.94 24.68
CA ARG A 362 10.01 2.57 25.19
C ARG A 362 9.57 1.19 24.71
N ARG A 363 9.69 0.91 23.41
CA ARG A 363 9.34 -0.39 22.82
C ARG A 363 10.19 -1.52 23.42
N ALA A 364 11.50 -1.30 23.58
CA ALA A 364 12.38 -2.27 24.21
C ALA A 364 11.96 -2.57 25.67
N ALA A 365 11.62 -1.54 26.45
CA ALA A 365 11.16 -1.71 27.83
C ALA A 365 9.83 -2.48 27.93
N LEU A 366 8.88 -2.24 27.01
CA LEU A 366 7.62 -2.99 26.95
C LEU A 366 7.86 -4.47 26.61
N LYS A 367 8.73 -4.77 25.65
CA LYS A 367 9.09 -6.16 25.30
C LYS A 367 9.71 -6.90 26.48
N GLN A 368 10.61 -6.25 27.24
CA GLN A 368 11.21 -6.84 28.43
C GLN A 368 10.17 -7.14 29.53
N ARG A 369 9.19 -6.25 29.72
CA ARG A 369 8.09 -6.47 30.68
C ARG A 369 7.15 -7.59 30.25
N GLY A 370 6.86 -7.73 28.96
CA GLY A 370 6.05 -8.82 28.41
C GLY A 370 6.75 -10.18 28.46
N GLY A 371 8.06 -10.22 28.15
CA GLY A 371 8.86 -11.46 28.15
C GLY A 371 9.09 -12.06 29.54
N ASN A 372 9.21 -11.24 30.59
CA ASN A 372 9.41 -11.72 31.96
C ASN A 372 8.14 -12.30 32.62
N GLY A 373 6.95 -12.09 32.04
CA GLY A 373 5.68 -12.60 32.56
C GLY A 373 5.33 -14.05 32.12
N GLY A 374 6.05 -14.60 31.14
CA GLY A 374 5.73 -15.91 30.53
C GLY A 374 6.46 -17.13 31.12
N SER A 375 7.38 -16.95 32.08
CA SER A 375 8.27 -18.02 32.58
C SER A 375 7.87 -18.61 33.94
N SER A 376 6.68 -18.28 34.47
CA SER A 376 6.28 -18.68 35.83
C SER A 376 4.99 -19.51 35.82
N GLY A 377 5.02 -20.70 35.22
CA GLY A 377 3.83 -21.53 35.12
C GLY A 377 4.03 -22.95 34.63
N ASN A 378 5.02 -23.69 35.16
CA ASN A 378 4.96 -25.15 35.11
C ASN A 378 5.48 -25.76 36.42
N GLY A 379 4.68 -25.57 37.46
CA GLY A 379 4.83 -26.25 38.74
C GLY A 379 4.37 -27.70 38.63
N ARG A 380 5.35 -28.59 38.73
CA ARG A 380 5.25 -30.03 39.04
C ARG A 380 3.93 -30.45 39.72
N ALA A 381 3.19 -31.32 39.05
CA ALA A 381 2.32 -32.30 39.69
C ALA A 381 2.70 -33.69 39.13
N GLY A 382 3.17 -34.57 40.01
CA GLY A 382 3.64 -35.91 39.61
C GLY A 382 4.27 -36.64 40.80
N GLY A 383 3.47 -36.89 41.83
CA GLY A 383 3.85 -37.72 42.97
C GLY A 383 2.59 -38.30 43.60
N ILE A 384 2.15 -39.44 43.08
CA ILE A 384 1.21 -40.34 43.75
C ILE A 384 1.90 -41.70 43.80
N GLY A 385 2.06 -42.20 45.02
CA GLY A 385 2.12 -43.63 45.31
C GLY A 385 0.75 -44.13 45.73
#